data_AF-A0A3A4RGN8-F1
#
_entry.id   AF-A0A3A4RGN8-F1
#
_cell.length_a   1.000
_cell.length_b   1.000
_cell.length_c   1.000
_cell.angle_alpha   90.00
_cell.angle_beta   90.00
_cell.angle_gamma   90.00
#
_symmetry.space_group_name_H-M   'P 1'
#
loop_
_entity.id
_entity.type
_entity.pdbx_description
1 polymer ?
#
loop_
_entity_poly.entity_id
_entity_poly.type
_entity_poly.pdbx_seq_one_letter_code
_entity_poly.pdbx_strand_id
1 'polypeptide(L)'
;MVSATAASGSLAEYEALEKSAKAGDYQAQRNVAYWLSGGYSGAPPLNPVLACAWRLVILESGSTSVDSSDVSNKKLYCDRRLDADGVKAAQAQARTLQKSIPKGKRKAPAPQ
;
A
#
# COMPACT_ATOMS: atom_id res chain seq x y z
N MET A 1 20.32 -27.26 -5.03
CA MET A 1 19.80 -26.40 -3.95
C MET A 1 19.34 -25.11 -4.61
N VAL A 2 18.03 -24.81 -4.62
CA VAL A 2 17.53 -23.57 -5.23
C VAL A 2 17.52 -22.52 -4.12
N SER A 3 18.45 -21.57 -4.18
CA SER A 3 18.44 -20.40 -3.29
C SER A 3 17.21 -19.56 -3.61
N ALA A 4 16.26 -19.53 -2.70
CA ALA A 4 15.25 -18.47 -2.66
C ALA A 4 15.94 -17.21 -2.13
N THR A 5 16.39 -16.34 -3.03
CA THR A 5 16.69 -14.95 -2.65
C THR A 5 15.38 -14.31 -2.22
N ALA A 6 15.12 -14.28 -0.91
CA ALA A 6 14.11 -13.39 -0.36
C ALA A 6 14.46 -11.97 -0.82
N ALA A 7 13.53 -11.29 -1.50
CA ALA A 7 13.74 -9.92 -1.94
C ALA A 7 13.98 -9.03 -0.70
N SER A 8 15.24 -8.73 -0.41
CA SER A 8 15.64 -7.69 0.54
C SER A 8 15.32 -6.35 -0.11
N GLY A 9 14.41 -5.59 0.50
CA GLY A 9 14.07 -4.26 0.00
C GLY A 9 15.15 -3.22 0.34
N SER A 10 15.47 -2.36 -0.61
CA SER A 10 16.30 -1.16 -0.43
C SER A 10 15.45 0.11 -0.31
N LEU A 11 15.97 1.15 0.34
CA LEU A 11 15.25 2.43 0.45
C LEU A 11 14.95 3.04 -0.93
N ALA A 12 15.86 2.89 -1.90
CA ALA A 12 15.66 3.40 -3.26
C ALA A 12 14.49 2.71 -3.98
N GLU A 13 14.29 1.40 -3.78
CA GLU A 13 13.13 0.69 -4.31
C GLU A 13 11.84 1.15 -3.66
N TYR A 14 11.85 1.37 -2.34
CA TYR A 14 10.70 1.95 -1.64
C TYR A 14 10.34 3.33 -2.20
N GLU A 15 11.32 4.21 -2.39
CA GLU A 15 11.09 5.57 -2.92
C GLU A 15 10.53 5.54 -4.35
N ALA A 16 11.04 4.63 -5.20
CA ALA A 16 10.53 4.44 -6.55
C ALA A 16 9.07 3.94 -6.56
N LEU A 17 8.74 2.99 -5.68
CA LEU A 17 7.39 2.51 -5.47
C LEU A 17 6.48 3.61 -4.94
N GLU A 18 6.92 4.38 -3.94
CA GLU A 18 6.13 5.46 -3.35
C GLU A 18 5.82 6.56 -4.37
N LYS A 19 6.80 6.94 -5.20
CA LYS A 19 6.60 7.88 -6.30
C LYS A 19 5.53 7.39 -7.27
N SER A 20 5.59 6.11 -7.64
CA SER A 20 4.62 5.50 -8.57
C SER A 20 3.23 5.37 -7.94
N ALA A 21 3.15 5.02 -6.66
CA ALA A 21 1.90 4.94 -5.90
C ALA A 21 1.20 6.31 -5.82
N LYS A 22 1.96 7.37 -5.54
CA LYS A 22 1.48 8.77 -5.54
C LYS A 22 1.06 9.25 -6.94
N ALA A 23 1.65 8.70 -8.00
CA ALA A 23 1.21 8.94 -9.38
C ALA A 23 -0.08 8.19 -9.78
N GLY A 24 -0.59 7.31 -8.91
CA GLY A 24 -1.84 6.57 -9.10
C GLY A 24 -1.69 5.13 -9.56
N ASP A 25 -0.46 4.59 -9.60
CA ASP A 25 -0.24 3.18 -9.95
C ASP A 25 -0.79 2.25 -8.86
N TYR A 26 -1.82 1.49 -9.21
CA TYR A 26 -2.52 0.57 -8.30
C TYR A 26 -1.58 -0.49 -7.70
N GLN A 27 -0.67 -1.06 -8.49
CA GLN A 27 0.20 -2.11 -7.98
C GLN A 27 1.32 -1.55 -7.12
N ALA A 28 1.83 -0.36 -7.44
CA ALA A 28 2.73 0.36 -6.57
C ALA A 28 2.08 0.70 -5.24
N GLN A 29 0.79 1.09 -5.22
CA GLN A 29 0.05 1.31 -3.96
C GLN A 29 -0.01 0.04 -3.10
N ARG A 30 -0.28 -1.13 -3.71
CA ARG A 30 -0.26 -2.43 -3.00
C ARG A 30 1.13 -2.73 -2.44
N ASN A 31 2.18 -2.49 -3.21
CA ASN A 31 3.55 -2.78 -2.80
C ASN A 31 4.04 -1.85 -1.68
N VAL A 32 3.74 -0.55 -1.75
CA VAL A 32 4.03 0.41 -0.66
C VAL A 32 3.29 0.00 0.62
N ALA A 33 2.00 -0.35 0.50
CA ALA A 33 1.24 -0.83 1.65
C ALA A 33 1.84 -2.10 2.25
N TYR A 34 2.28 -3.05 1.43
CA TYR A 34 2.94 -4.28 1.87
C TYR A 34 4.27 -3.99 2.59
N TRP A 35 5.12 -3.15 1.99
CA TRP A 35 6.41 -2.74 2.56
C TRP A 35 6.25 -2.15 3.95
N LEU A 36 5.42 -1.11 4.08
CA LEU A 36 5.18 -0.41 5.33
C LEU A 36 4.61 -1.31 6.44
N SER A 37 4.07 -2.48 6.08
CA SER A 37 3.52 -3.47 7.02
C SER A 37 4.55 -4.48 7.53
N GLY A 38 5.80 -4.42 7.08
CA GLY A 38 6.83 -5.42 7.37
C GLY A 38 7.08 -6.43 6.24
N GLY A 39 6.62 -6.13 5.02
CA GLY A 39 7.06 -6.87 3.82
C GLY A 39 8.57 -6.71 3.58
N TYR A 40 9.09 -7.34 2.52
CA TYR A 40 10.52 -7.22 2.15
C TYR A 40 11.48 -7.52 3.31
N SER A 41 11.19 -8.59 4.06
CA SER A 41 11.96 -9.01 5.24
C SER A 41 12.01 -7.95 6.36
N GLY A 42 10.98 -7.11 6.47
CA GLY A 42 10.92 -6.04 7.48
C GLY A 42 11.83 -4.85 7.19
N ALA A 43 12.26 -4.67 5.94
CA ALA A 43 13.08 -3.53 5.55
C ALA A 43 12.37 -2.20 5.87
N PRO A 44 13.07 -1.20 6.43
CA PRO A 44 12.49 0.12 6.66
C PRO A 44 12.17 0.82 5.31
N PRO A 45 11.21 1.77 5.30
CA PRO A 45 10.45 2.25 6.45
C PRO A 45 9.31 1.30 6.85
N LEU A 46 9.12 1.12 8.16
CA LEU A 46 7.95 0.45 8.73
C LEU A 46 7.00 1.51 9.30
N ASN A 47 5.74 1.47 8.88
CA ASN A 47 4.72 2.37 9.39
C ASN A 47 3.33 1.74 9.19
N PRO A 48 2.82 0.95 10.15
CA PRO A 48 1.58 0.22 9.98
C PRO A 48 0.35 1.13 9.82
N VAL A 49 0.38 2.35 10.36
CA VAL A 49 -0.69 3.35 10.17
C VAL A 49 -0.73 3.82 8.72
N LEU A 50 0.41 4.23 8.15
CA LEU A 50 0.50 4.64 6.75
C LEU A 50 0.23 3.45 5.81
N ALA A 51 0.64 2.25 6.20
CA ALA A 51 0.33 1.02 5.48
C ALA A 51 -1.18 0.77 5.39
N CYS A 52 -1.92 1.00 6.48
CA CYS A 52 -3.37 0.95 6.49
C CYS A 52 -3.97 2.07 5.63
N ALA A 53 -3.41 3.29 5.69
CA ALA A 53 -3.86 4.41 4.88
C ALA A 53 -3.81 4.10 3.38
N TRP A 54 -2.72 3.50 2.88
CA TRP A 54 -2.63 3.07 1.48
C TRP A 54 -3.65 1.98 1.11
N ARG A 55 -3.98 1.07 2.04
CA ARG A 55 -5.04 0.06 1.80
C ARG A 55 -6.42 0.69 1.67
N LEU A 56 -6.70 1.73 2.46
CA LEU A 56 -7.93 2.53 2.31
C LEU A 56 -7.95 3.27 0.97
N VAL A 57 -6.83 3.87 0.56
CA VAL A 57 -6.69 4.51 -0.76
C VAL A 57 -7.01 3.52 -1.90
N ILE A 58 -6.49 2.29 -1.82
CA ILE A 58 -6.74 1.25 -2.84
C ILE A 58 -8.23 0.93 -2.94
N LEU A 59 -8.88 0.61 -1.81
CA LEU A 59 -10.30 0.25 -1.79
C LEU A 59 -11.21 1.39 -2.23
N GLU A 60 -10.86 2.63 -1.89
CA GLU A 60 -11.64 3.82 -2.22
C GLU A 60 -11.27 4.43 -3.58
N SER A 61 -10.32 3.81 -4.32
CA SER A 61 -9.87 4.31 -5.62
C SER A 61 -10.97 4.19 -6.68
N GLY A 62 -11.88 3.23 -6.58
CA GLY A 62 -12.81 2.89 -7.68
C GLY A 62 -12.10 2.26 -8.89
N SER A 63 -10.87 1.76 -8.71
CA SER A 63 -10.19 0.95 -9.73
C SER A 63 -10.90 -0.38 -9.95
N THR A 64 -11.06 -0.79 -11.20
CA THR A 64 -11.61 -2.12 -11.55
C THR A 64 -10.66 -3.27 -11.22
N SER A 65 -9.42 -2.96 -10.83
CA SER A 65 -8.43 -3.96 -10.38
C SER A 65 -8.60 -4.36 -8.93
N VAL A 66 -9.36 -3.60 -8.14
CA VAL A 66 -9.61 -3.92 -6.73
C VAL A 66 -10.27 -5.30 -6.62
N ASP A 67 -9.71 -6.16 -5.78
CA ASP A 67 -10.14 -7.54 -5.63
C ASP A 67 -10.35 -7.95 -4.15
N SER A 68 -10.71 -9.21 -3.91
CA SER A 68 -10.96 -9.74 -2.56
C SER A 68 -9.70 -9.77 -1.68
N SER A 69 -8.51 -9.78 -2.27
CA SER A 69 -7.25 -9.73 -1.52
C SER A 69 -7.00 -8.35 -0.93
N ASP A 70 -7.44 -7.27 -1.58
CA ASP A 70 -7.36 -5.91 -1.02
C ASP A 70 -8.24 -5.76 0.23
N VAL A 71 -9.46 -6.32 0.18
CA VAL A 71 -10.38 -6.35 1.33
C VAL A 71 -9.78 -7.15 2.49
N SER A 72 -9.24 -8.33 2.18
CA SER A 72 -8.61 -9.22 3.18
C SER A 72 -7.39 -8.56 3.82
N ASN A 73 -6.59 -7.85 3.02
CA ASN A 73 -5.42 -7.10 3.49
C ASN A 73 -5.84 -5.92 4.37
N LYS A 74 -6.88 -5.15 4.03
CA LYS A 74 -7.40 -4.11 4.93
C LYS A 74 -7.82 -4.72 6.26
N LYS A 75 -8.57 -5.82 6.25
CA LYS A 75 -9.02 -6.48 7.50
C LYS A 75 -7.84 -6.93 8.37
N LEU A 76 -6.81 -7.51 7.76
CA LEU A 76 -5.63 -7.95 8.50
C LEU A 76 -4.82 -6.78 9.05
N TYR A 77 -4.46 -5.82 8.20
CA TYR A 77 -3.46 -4.81 8.56
C TYR A 77 -4.03 -3.56 9.20
N CYS A 78 -5.32 -3.26 8.99
CA CYS A 78 -6.02 -2.20 9.70
C CYS A 78 -6.74 -2.78 10.91
N ASP A 79 -7.74 -3.63 10.70
CA ASP A 79 -8.74 -3.94 11.73
C ASP A 79 -8.20 -4.87 12.83
N ARG A 80 -7.20 -5.71 12.51
CA ARG A 80 -6.62 -6.66 13.47
C ARG A 80 -5.29 -6.20 14.08
N ARG A 81 -4.56 -5.30 13.39
CA ARG A 81 -3.19 -4.92 13.78
C ARG A 81 -3.08 -3.49 14.33
N LEU A 82 -4.12 -2.68 14.18
CA LEU A 82 -4.19 -1.34 14.76
C LEU A 82 -5.30 -1.27 15.80
N ASP A 83 -5.15 -0.38 16.76
CA ASP A 83 -6.23 0.05 17.65
C ASP A 83 -7.12 1.11 16.97
N ALA A 84 -8.14 1.56 17.69
CA ALA A 84 -9.11 2.53 17.16
C ALA A 84 -8.47 3.87 16.75
N ASP A 85 -7.49 4.35 17.54
CA ASP A 85 -6.79 5.60 17.25
C ASP A 85 -5.87 5.46 16.04
N GLY A 86 -5.16 4.34 15.90
CA GLY A 86 -4.37 4.00 14.73
C GLY A 86 -5.21 3.92 13.46
N VAL A 87 -6.40 3.31 13.52
CA VAL A 87 -7.34 3.28 12.40
C VAL A 87 -7.83 4.69 12.05
N LYS A 88 -8.17 5.52 13.04
CA LYS A 88 -8.59 6.90 12.84
C LYS A 88 -7.48 7.75 12.19
N ALA A 89 -6.23 7.58 12.63
CA ALA A 89 -5.07 8.22 12.04
C ALA A 89 -4.85 7.78 10.58
N ALA A 90 -4.97 6.47 10.30
CA ALA A 90 -4.84 5.92 8.96
C ALA A 90 -5.92 6.50 8.01
N GLN A 91 -7.17 6.62 8.46
CA GLN A 91 -8.24 7.26 7.70
C GLN A 91 -7.94 8.72 7.38
N ALA A 92 -7.38 9.48 8.34
CA ALA A 92 -6.97 10.86 8.11
C ALA A 92 -5.86 10.96 7.06
N GLN A 93 -4.86 10.09 7.13
CA GLN A 93 -3.78 10.03 6.14
C GLN A 93 -4.28 9.61 4.76
N ALA A 94 -5.19 8.63 4.68
CA ALA A 94 -5.79 8.18 3.43
C ALA A 94 -6.49 9.34 2.69
N ARG A 95 -7.27 10.14 3.42
CA ARG A 95 -7.92 11.34 2.85
C ARG A 95 -6.91 12.35 2.30
N THR A 96 -5.76 12.52 2.95
CA THR A 96 -4.69 13.39 2.46
C THR A 96 -4.05 12.80 1.19
N LEU A 97 -3.72 11.51 1.18
CA LEU A 97 -3.15 10.82 0.03
C LEU A 97 -4.07 10.92 -1.19
N GLN A 98 -5.36 10.66 -1.03
CA GLN A 98 -6.35 10.74 -2.11
C GLN A 98 -6.42 12.12 -2.77
N LYS A 99 -6.23 13.21 -2.01
CA LYS A 99 -6.20 14.57 -2.56
C LYS A 99 -4.96 14.82 -3.41
N SER A 100 -3.85 14.15 -3.11
CA SER A 100 -2.59 14.25 -3.87
C SER A 100 -2.51 13.35 -5.10
N ILE A 101 -3.35 12.30 -5.19
CA ILE A 101 -3.31 11.34 -6.30
C ILE A 101 -4.19 11.85 -7.46
N PRO A 102 -3.67 11.93 -8.70
CA PRO A 102 -4.41 12.44 -9.85
C PRO A 102 -5.72 11.66 -10.17
N LYS A 103 -6.82 12.39 -10.37
CA LYS A 103 -8.14 11.86 -10.77
C LYS A 103 -8.15 11.53 -12.28
N GLY A 104 -7.60 10.39 -12.66
CA GLY A 104 -7.64 9.94 -14.07
C GLY A 104 -6.78 8.71 -14.39
N LYS A 105 -5.86 8.33 -13.49
CA LYS A 105 -4.95 7.18 -13.69
C LYS A 105 -5.19 6.01 -12.74
N ARG A 106 -6.39 5.92 -12.15
CA ARG A 106 -6.85 4.76 -11.36
C ARG A 106 -7.10 3.51 -12.22
N LYS A 107 -6.72 3.57 -13.50
CA LYS A 107 -6.90 2.52 -14.50
C LYS A 107 -5.71 1.57 -14.38
N ALA A 108 -6.03 0.27 -14.34
CA ALA A 108 -5.12 -0.84 -14.14
C ALA A 108 -3.77 -0.68 -14.87
N PRO A 109 -2.63 -1.04 -14.24
CA PRO A 109 -1.42 -1.28 -14.99
C PRO A 109 -1.65 -2.46 -15.95
N ALA A 110 -1.00 -2.42 -17.12
CA ALA A 110 -0.99 -3.53 -18.06
C ALA A 110 -0.45 -4.80 -17.37
N PRO A 111 -0.95 -5.99 -17.71
CA PRO A 111 -0.41 -7.24 -17.19
C PRO A 111 1.08 -7.32 -17.55
N GLN A 112 1.90 -7.66 -16.55
CA GLN A 112 3.29 -8.08 -16.75
C GLN A 112 3.32 -9.52 -17.23
#